data_AF-A0A382GFC4-F1
#
_entry.id   AF-A0A382GFC4-F1
#
_cell.length_a   1.000
_cell.length_b   1.000
_cell.length_c   1.000
_cell.angle_alpha   90.00
_cell.angle_beta   90.00
_cell.angle_gamma   90.00
#
_symmetry.space_group_name_H-M   'P 1'
#
loop_
_entity.id
_entity.type
_entity.pdbx_description
1 polymer ?
#
loop_
_entity_poly.entity_id
_entity_poly.type
_entity_poly.pdbx_seq_one_letter_code
_entity_poly.pdbx_strand_id
1 'polypeptide(L)' 'MKINTQFTIQERYKLMTPEAERFNGWAAMLGFIAAVGAYATTGNIIPGIF' A
#
# COMPACT_ATOMS: atom_id res chain seq x y z
N MET A 1 -7.09 46.99 -5.12
CA MET A 1 -6.11 46.06 -4.52
C MET A 1 -6.07 44.80 -5.38
N LYS A 2 -4.96 44.51 -6.06
CA LYS A 2 -4.85 43.33 -6.94
C LYS A 2 -4.42 42.14 -6.09
N ILE A 3 -5.27 41.12 -6.00
CA ILE A 3 -4.91 39.87 -5.31
C ILE A 3 -4.17 39.00 -6.33
N ASN A 4 -2.86 38.87 -6.16
CA ASN A 4 -2.02 37.98 -6.96
C ASN A 4 -2.09 36.58 -6.35
N THR A 5 -3.05 35.76 -6.76
CA THR A 5 -3.11 34.36 -6.35
C THR A 5 -2.08 33.55 -7.14
N GLN A 6 -0.91 33.34 -6.53
CA GLN A 6 0.09 32.39 -7.00
C GLN A 6 -0.38 30.97 -6.64
N PHE A 7 -1.18 30.35 -7.51
CA PHE A 7 -1.37 28.90 -7.47
C PHE A 7 -0.03 28.26 -7.85
N THR A 8 0.82 28.02 -6.85
CA THR A 8 2.10 27.32 -7.02
C THR A 8 1.79 25.88 -7.43
N ILE A 9 2.17 25.50 -8.65
CA ILE A 9 2.16 24.10 -9.07
C ILE A 9 3.25 23.40 -8.25
N GLN A 10 2.83 22.65 -7.23
CA GLN A 10 3.75 21.81 -6.47
C GLN A 10 4.19 20.68 -7.41
N GLU A 11 5.46 20.67 -7.81
CA GLU A 11 6.03 19.51 -8.51
C GLU A 11 5.95 18.30 -7.59
N ARG A 12 5.00 17.40 -7.88
CA ARG A 12 4.84 16.14 -7.16
C ARG A 12 6.00 15.23 -7.55
N TYR A 13 7.05 15.23 -6.72
CA TYR A 13 8.12 14.27 -6.86
C TYR A 13 7.55 12.85 -6.72
N LYS A 14 7.59 12.06 -7.79
CA LYS A 14 7.07 10.69 -7.79
C LYS A 14 8.09 9.78 -7.12
N LEU A 15 7.83 9.43 -5.85
CA LEU A 15 8.74 8.61 -5.03
C LEU A 15 8.80 7.13 -5.47
N MET A 16 7.71 6.60 -6.05
CA MET A 16 7.59 5.20 -6.47
C MET A 16 7.04 5.12 -7.89
N THR A 17 7.51 4.16 -8.69
CA THR A 17 6.98 3.93 -10.03
C THR A 17 5.56 3.34 -9.96
N PRO A 18 4.67 3.62 -10.95
CA PRO A 18 3.33 3.04 -10.95
C PRO A 18 3.32 1.51 -10.91
N GLU A 19 4.33 0.87 -11.51
CA GLU A 19 4.52 -0.58 -11.49
C GLU A 19 4.85 -1.08 -10.08
N ALA A 20 5.69 -0.35 -9.33
CA ALA A 20 6.02 -0.67 -7.95
C ALA A 20 4.78 -0.55 -7.03
N GLU A 21 3.96 0.49 -7.21
CA GLU A 21 2.69 0.64 -6.48
C GLU A 21 1.75 -0.54 -6.75
N ARG A 22 1.62 -0.95 -8.03
CA ARG A 22 0.79 -2.08 -8.44
C ARG A 22 1.30 -3.41 -7.88
N PHE A 23 2.62 -3.63 -7.94
CA PHE A 23 3.25 -4.84 -7.41
C PHE A 23 3.11 -4.92 -5.88
N ASN A 24 3.35 -3.82 -5.17
CA ASN A 24 3.14 -3.75 -3.71
C ASN A 24 1.67 -4.03 -3.35
N GLY A 25 0.73 -3.49 -4.12
CA GLY A 25 -0.70 -3.79 -3.96
C GLY A 25 -1.02 -5.28 -4.09
N TRP A 26 -0.46 -5.96 -5.10
CA TRP A 26 -0.65 -7.40 -5.28
C TRP A 26 -0.02 -8.22 -4.16
N ALA A 27 1.21 -7.90 -3.74
CA ALA A 27 1.86 -8.56 -2.63
C ALA A 27 1.05 -8.42 -1.33
N ALA A 28 0.47 -7.24 -1.07
CA ALA A 28 -0.39 -7.01 0.08
C ALA A 28 -1.69 -7.84 0.02
N MET A 29 -2.33 -7.93 -1.15
CA MET A 29 -3.54 -8.75 -1.33
C MET A 29 -3.25 -10.25 -1.12
N LEU A 30 -2.14 -10.74 -1.66
CA LEU A 30 -1.70 -12.13 -1.43
C LEU A 30 -1.39 -12.39 0.06
N GLY A 31 -0.69 -11.47 0.72
CA GLY A 31 -0.40 -11.56 2.15
C GLY A 31 -1.67 -11.58 3.01
N PHE A 32 -2.68 -10.77 2.66
CA PHE A 32 -3.97 -10.79 3.35
C PHE A 32 -4.70 -12.12 3.19
N ILE A 33 -4.80 -12.65 1.97
CA ILE A 33 -5.45 -13.95 1.73
C ILE A 33 -4.69 -15.06 2.46
N ALA A 34 -3.36 -15.04 2.43
CA ALA A 34 -2.53 -16.00 3.15
C ALA A 34 -2.76 -15.93 4.67
N ALA A 35 -2.86 -14.73 5.25
CA ALA A 35 -3.13 -14.55 6.67
C ALA A 35 -4.52 -15.07 7.07
N VAL A 36 -5.54 -14.80 6.26
CA VAL A 36 -6.90 -15.33 6.48
C VAL A 36 -6.90 -16.85 6.35
N GLY A 37 -6.25 -17.41 5.33
CA GLY A 37 -6.13 -18.84 5.12
C GLY A 37 -5.38 -19.55 6.25
N ALA A 38 -4.30 -18.96 6.75
CA ALA A 38 -3.55 -19.45 7.89
C ALA A 38 -4.43 -19.51 9.15
N TYR A 39 -5.17 -18.44 9.46
CA TYR A 39 -6.08 -18.42 10.60
C TYR A 39 -7.21 -19.44 10.46
N ALA A 40 -7.81 -19.55 9.26
CA ALA A 40 -8.91 -20.48 9.01
C ALA A 40 -8.49 -21.95 9.11
N THR A 41 -7.23 -22.28 8.79
CA THR A 41 -6.75 -23.67 8.77
C THR A 41 -6.03 -24.09 10.05
N THR A 42 -5.31 -23.16 10.70
CA THR A 42 -4.46 -23.47 11.86
C THR A 42 -4.95 -22.84 13.16
N GLY A 43 -5.91 -21.91 13.09
CA GLY A 43 -6.32 -21.08 14.23
C GLY A 43 -5.35 -19.92 14.55
N ASN A 44 -4.20 -19.86 13.86
CA ASN A 44 -3.15 -18.86 14.09
C ASN A 44 -2.97 -17.98 12.85
N ILE A 45 -2.84 -16.66 13.06
CA ILE A 45 -2.57 -15.71 11.96
C ILE A 45 -1.17 -15.95 11.37
N ILE A 46 -0.20 -16.33 12.20
CA ILE A 46 1.14 -16.72 11.78
C ILE A 46 1.44 -18.11 12.37
N PRO A 47 1.32 -19.18 11.57
CA PRO A 47 1.58 -20.53 12.04
C PRO A 47 3.06 -20.69 12.44
N GLY A 48 3.32 -21.29 13.61
CA GLY A 48 4.68 -21.58 14.08
C GLY A 48 5.42 -20.41 14.73
N ILE A 49 4.78 -19.24 14.88
CA ILE A 49 5.21 -18.16 15.78
C ILE A 49 4.27 -18.17 16.99
N PHE A 50 4.66 -19.00 17.97
CA PHE A 50 3.96 -19.45 19.20
C PHE A 50 2.83 -20.45 19.00
#